data_AF-A0A9E3QFG5-F1
#
_entry.id   AF-A0A9E3QFG5-F1
#
_cell.length_a   1.000
_cell.length_b   1.000
_cell.length_c   1.000
_cell.angle_alpha   90.00
_cell.angle_beta   90.00
_cell.angle_gamma   90.00
#
_symmetry.space_group_name_H-M   'P 1'
#
loop_
_entity.id
_entity.type
_entity.pdbx_description
1 polymer ?
#
loop_
_entity_poly.entity_id
_entity_poly.type
_entity_poly.pdbx_seq_one_letter_code
_entity_poly.pdbx_strand_id
1 'polypeptide(L)'
;MRIGIRLGGVVAWTTLAAAFALSSQGATVERVQPVPLGAPAAGTFTGERHFGVYVPTRFGGVLTIKTTSGTVEGLTGPDGLPRRNGAEVGADQPGRDQHGWYTFRVVGAERPYTVETTFVQVGQARRLPWNFYYWPTKSDAIHEPWDGTGDGIARSMAVGDDEQAVPVGMPVAPGQDIVRAGSNGILETPVAPGDTSTWFPNLYDDMTFRGADGTFYAVPSPLLKYDQLFGTNARAWEAANTQNHDIQRWPGHCLGAAIASILLAEPTPAPGSGLTRDELKALWAELGENHLNHQIGDNVNNIPPGPPRPGWDETDAFAPNFHRMLEVHIRGRRQALLANLRAFPPTGTPGEVWNHGVGKYTAKFHPVPGKGERAVLISLELVANTGSNLNNSDNKPRINTYQYTLVYDMNGNVDLTPGTSDWIAVGGEAMFCPLNVMEVVMSRWQGHNPFVNEANVRALDLANGGLGNGRFAGAPPQFRPVGAYEGGFGPLFARRGGFGGLFGFGNGAGEMAGGPSGL
;
A
#
# COMPACT_ATOMS: atom_id res chain seq x y z
N MET A 1 -36.86 -34.31 46.45
CA MET A 1 -35.47 -34.62 46.90
C MET A 1 -34.86 -33.30 47.32
N ARG A 2 -34.94 -32.83 48.58
CA ARG A 2 -34.28 -33.26 49.83
C ARG A 2 -32.74 -33.36 49.76
N ILE A 3 -32.11 -32.39 50.45
CA ILE A 3 -30.92 -32.47 51.33
C ILE A 3 -29.55 -32.51 50.59
N GLY A 4 -28.50 -31.75 50.97
CA GLY A 4 -28.33 -30.96 52.18
C GLY A 4 -27.04 -30.13 52.27
N ILE A 5 -27.01 -29.40 53.38
CA ILE A 5 -26.01 -28.48 53.93
C ILE A 5 -24.77 -29.24 54.42
N ARG A 6 -23.58 -28.64 54.30
CA ARG A 6 -22.50 -28.78 55.30
C ARG A 6 -21.78 -27.44 55.55
N LEU A 7 -22.05 -26.89 56.74
CA LEU A 7 -21.13 -26.05 57.50
C LEU A 7 -20.01 -26.93 58.08
N GLY A 8 -18.82 -26.34 58.26
CA GLY A 8 -17.85 -26.82 59.24
C GLY A 8 -16.42 -26.40 58.93
N GLY A 9 -15.81 -25.56 59.76
CA GLY A 9 -14.35 -25.42 59.82
C GLY A 9 -13.83 -24.01 60.11
N VAL A 10 -14.11 -23.47 61.29
CA VAL A 10 -13.32 -22.39 61.91
C VAL A 10 -12.09 -23.04 62.54
N VAL A 11 -10.88 -22.67 62.12
CA VAL A 11 -9.65 -22.91 62.89
C VAL A 11 -8.77 -21.66 62.86
N ALA A 12 -8.50 -21.20 64.08
CA ALA A 12 -7.69 -20.07 64.48
C ALA A 12 -6.26 -20.08 63.90
N TRP A 13 -5.83 -18.94 63.37
CA TRP A 13 -4.41 -18.55 63.28
C TRP A 13 -4.26 -17.04 63.54
N THR A 14 -4.40 -16.68 64.81
CA THR A 14 -3.98 -15.38 65.35
C THR A 14 -2.97 -15.65 66.46
N THR A 15 -1.68 -15.70 66.11
CA THR A 15 -0.52 -15.24 66.93
C THR A 15 0.80 -15.78 66.36
N LEU A 16 1.45 -14.99 65.49
CA LEU A 16 2.92 -14.98 65.28
C LEU A 16 3.28 -13.87 64.28
N ALA A 17 3.01 -12.61 64.65
CA ALA A 17 3.41 -11.43 63.87
C ALA A 17 3.93 -10.31 64.78
N ALA A 18 4.70 -10.67 65.82
CA ALA A 18 5.28 -9.72 66.75
C ALA A 18 6.66 -10.20 67.24
N ALA A 19 7.62 -10.38 66.32
CA ALA A 19 9.04 -10.55 66.65
C ALA A 19 10.03 -10.36 65.47
N PHE A 20 9.71 -9.52 64.48
CA PHE A 20 10.69 -9.08 63.45
C PHE A 20 10.64 -7.55 63.20
N ALA A 21 10.28 -6.79 64.23
CA ALA A 21 10.61 -5.38 64.29
C ALA A 21 12.01 -5.29 64.91
N LEU A 22 13.04 -5.15 64.07
CA LEU A 22 14.31 -4.43 64.32
C LEU A 22 15.24 -4.68 63.12
N SER A 23 15.62 -3.58 62.46
CA SER A 23 16.56 -3.46 61.32
C SER A 23 16.02 -3.60 59.88
N SER A 24 14.87 -3.01 59.56
CA SER A 24 14.70 -2.40 58.23
C SER A 24 15.17 -0.94 58.33
N GLN A 25 16.44 -0.66 58.01
CA GLN A 25 16.82 0.70 57.65
C GLN A 25 15.89 1.13 56.53
N GLY A 26 15.15 2.22 56.76
CA GLY A 26 14.14 2.72 55.83
C GLY A 26 14.79 3.06 54.50
N ALA A 27 14.79 2.11 53.56
CA ALA A 27 14.90 2.41 52.16
C ALA A 27 13.67 3.23 51.83
N THR A 28 13.82 4.56 51.81
CA THR A 28 12.85 5.45 51.19
C THR A 28 12.62 4.90 49.79
N VAL A 29 11.44 4.33 49.54
CA VAL A 29 11.05 3.86 48.21
C VAL A 29 11.22 5.05 47.27
N GLU A 30 12.28 5.01 46.48
CA GLU A 30 12.65 6.16 45.68
C GLU A 30 11.55 6.38 44.64
N ARG A 31 10.91 7.54 44.70
CA ARG A 31 9.72 7.80 43.89
C ARG A 31 10.14 7.96 42.43
N VAL A 32 9.75 6.99 41.59
CA VAL A 32 9.92 7.04 40.14
C VAL A 32 9.05 8.14 39.55
N GLN A 33 9.66 9.11 38.87
CA GLN A 33 8.96 10.20 38.18
C GLN A 33 8.56 9.76 36.76
N PRO A 34 7.27 9.73 36.41
CA PRO A 34 6.86 9.41 35.05
C PRO A 34 7.31 10.48 34.05
N VAL A 35 7.77 10.02 32.89
CA VAL A 35 8.15 10.82 31.71
C VAL A 35 7.24 10.39 30.55
N PRO A 36 6.50 11.31 29.91
CA PRO A 36 5.63 10.94 28.79
C PRO A 36 6.45 10.42 27.60
N LEU A 37 5.94 9.41 26.90
CA LEU A 37 6.58 8.84 25.72
C LEU A 37 6.56 9.84 24.55
N GLY A 38 7.73 10.27 24.09
CA GLY A 38 7.82 11.21 22.95
C GLY A 38 7.68 12.70 23.31
N ALA A 39 7.77 13.05 24.60
CA ALA A 39 7.71 14.43 25.08
C ALA A 39 8.59 14.63 26.32
N PRO A 40 8.88 15.89 26.71
CA PRO A 40 9.58 16.20 27.96
C PRO A 40 8.71 15.89 29.19
N ALA A 41 9.36 15.52 30.29
CA ALA A 41 8.75 15.48 31.61
C ALA A 41 8.35 16.88 32.07
N ALA A 42 7.27 16.97 32.86
CA ALA A 42 6.80 18.24 33.38
C ALA A 42 7.76 18.78 34.47
N GLY A 43 8.25 20.02 34.26
CA GLY A 43 9.06 20.75 35.24
C GLY A 43 10.57 20.62 35.04
N THR A 44 11.32 21.16 36.01
CA THR A 44 12.76 21.05 36.11
C THR A 44 13.14 20.25 37.35
N PHE A 45 14.21 19.48 37.23
CA PHE A 45 14.66 18.56 38.26
C PHE A 45 16.04 18.95 38.77
N THR A 46 16.34 18.61 40.02
CA THR A 46 17.64 18.80 40.66
C THR A 46 18.04 17.53 41.39
N GLY A 47 19.35 17.33 41.51
CA GLY A 47 19.95 16.15 42.12
C GLY A 47 19.69 14.86 41.32
N GLU A 48 20.07 13.74 41.92
CA GLU A 48 19.80 12.42 41.34
C GLU A 48 18.32 12.07 41.49
N ARG A 49 17.74 11.51 40.42
CA ARG A 49 16.33 11.13 40.38
C ARG A 49 16.12 9.89 39.53
N HIS A 50 15.14 9.08 39.93
CA HIS A 50 14.63 7.97 39.15
C HIS A 50 13.42 8.40 38.32
N PHE A 51 13.37 7.90 37.09
CA PHE A 51 12.37 8.19 36.09
C PHE A 51 11.82 6.90 35.49
N GLY A 52 10.60 6.97 34.97
CA GLY A 52 9.94 5.87 34.27
C GLY A 52 9.25 6.36 33.00
N VAL A 53 9.36 5.62 31.91
CA VAL A 53 8.61 5.85 30.68
C VAL A 53 7.88 4.57 30.29
N TYR A 54 6.61 4.69 29.94
CA TYR A 54 5.80 3.55 29.53
C TYR A 54 5.84 3.39 28.01
N VAL A 55 6.21 2.21 27.53
CA VAL A 55 6.19 1.84 26.11
C VAL A 55 4.96 0.95 25.88
N PRO A 56 3.94 1.40 25.13
CA PRO A 56 2.64 0.73 25.10
C PRO A 56 2.56 -0.43 24.11
N THR A 57 3.44 -0.49 23.12
CA THR A 57 3.42 -1.52 22.08
C THR A 57 4.31 -2.71 22.42
N ARG A 58 3.78 -3.93 22.24
CA ARG A 58 4.56 -5.17 22.32
C ARG A 58 5.52 -5.36 21.14
N PHE A 59 5.29 -4.65 20.03
CA PHE A 59 6.11 -4.80 18.84
C PHE A 59 7.45 -4.07 18.98
N GLY A 60 7.61 -3.22 19.99
CA GLY A 60 8.85 -2.53 20.29
C GLY A 60 9.12 -1.29 19.43
N GLY A 61 10.35 -0.77 19.54
CA GLY A 61 10.87 0.39 18.82
C GLY A 61 12.12 0.95 19.50
N VAL A 62 12.70 2.01 18.95
CA VAL A 62 13.89 2.65 19.50
C VAL A 62 13.48 3.68 20.55
N LEU A 63 13.85 3.45 21.81
CA LEU A 63 13.63 4.39 22.92
C LEU A 63 14.92 5.20 23.17
N THR A 64 14.83 6.52 23.00
CA THR A 64 15.93 7.44 23.33
C THR A 64 15.49 8.37 24.46
N ILE A 65 16.37 8.54 25.44
CA ILE A 65 16.20 9.43 26.60
C ILE A 65 17.31 10.47 26.55
N LYS A 66 16.96 11.75 26.70
CA LYS A 66 17.92 12.85 26.77
C LYS A 66 17.68 13.67 28.03
N THR A 67 18.76 14.25 28.53
CA THR A 67 18.75 15.21 29.64
C THR A 67 19.60 16.43 29.30
N THR A 68 19.23 17.59 29.82
CA THR A 68 19.98 18.85 29.61
C THR A 68 21.17 19.04 30.55
N SER A 69 21.28 18.20 31.59
CA SER A 69 22.47 18.05 32.45
C SER A 69 22.46 16.67 33.12
N GLY A 70 23.64 16.15 33.46
CA GLY A 70 23.82 14.79 34.00
C GLY A 70 23.84 13.69 32.93
N THR A 71 23.88 12.45 33.39
CA THR A 71 23.96 11.24 32.56
C THR A 71 22.80 10.30 32.85
N VAL A 72 22.20 9.74 31.80
CA VAL A 72 21.17 8.70 31.91
C VAL A 72 21.84 7.35 32.18
N GLU A 73 21.50 6.71 33.29
CA GLU A 73 22.04 5.41 33.70
C GLU A 73 20.94 4.40 34.06
N GLY A 74 21.30 3.11 34.04
CA GLY A 74 20.48 2.05 34.63
C GLY A 74 19.14 1.81 33.93
N LEU A 75 19.03 2.09 32.62
CA LEU A 75 17.80 1.81 31.87
C LEU A 75 17.47 0.32 31.97
N THR A 76 16.31 0.03 32.55
CA THR A 76 15.85 -1.33 32.85
C THR A 76 14.46 -1.50 32.25
N GLY A 77 14.24 -2.62 31.56
CA GLY A 77 12.94 -2.95 30.98
C GLY A 77 11.94 -3.51 31.99
N PRO A 78 10.68 -3.76 31.57
CA PRO A 78 9.65 -4.33 32.43
C PRO A 78 9.97 -5.75 32.93
N ASP A 79 10.90 -6.43 32.28
CA ASP A 79 11.44 -7.74 32.68
C ASP A 79 12.59 -7.65 33.70
N GLY A 80 12.93 -6.45 34.16
CA GLY A 80 14.03 -6.21 35.10
C GLY A 80 15.43 -6.33 34.46
N LEU A 81 15.54 -6.55 33.15
CA LEU A 81 16.81 -6.68 32.48
C LEU A 81 17.32 -5.31 31.98
N PRO A 82 18.65 -5.06 31.99
CA PRO A 82 19.22 -3.81 31.51
C PRO A 82 18.99 -3.61 30.01
N ARG A 83 18.92 -2.35 29.59
CA ARG A 83 18.78 -1.90 28.19
C ARG A 83 19.76 -0.76 27.94
N ARG A 84 20.06 -0.55 26.66
CA ARG A 84 20.89 0.58 26.22
C ARG A 84 19.99 1.73 25.76
N ASN A 85 20.27 2.93 26.23
CA ASN A 85 19.60 4.14 25.75
C ASN A 85 19.85 4.32 24.24
N GLY A 86 18.79 4.55 23.47
CA GLY A 86 18.85 4.67 22.01
C GLY A 86 18.93 3.33 21.26
N ALA A 87 18.73 2.20 21.95
CA ALA A 87 18.61 0.89 21.32
C ALA A 87 17.15 0.50 21.09
N GLU A 88 16.96 -0.57 20.31
CA GLU A 88 15.67 -1.24 20.19
C GLU A 88 15.23 -1.77 21.55
N VAL A 89 13.95 -1.58 21.87
CA VAL A 89 13.28 -2.18 23.02
C VAL A 89 12.02 -2.90 22.54
N GLY A 90 11.52 -3.88 23.27
CA GLY A 90 10.27 -4.58 22.94
C GLY A 90 10.35 -5.67 21.87
N ALA A 91 11.32 -5.63 20.94
CA ALA A 91 11.34 -6.51 19.76
C ALA A 91 12.31 -7.72 19.85
N ASP A 92 13.27 -7.68 20.77
CA ASP A 92 14.52 -8.44 20.61
C ASP A 92 14.42 -9.92 20.97
N GLN A 93 13.29 -10.40 21.52
CA GLN A 93 13.11 -11.81 21.88
C GLN A 93 11.71 -12.32 21.54
N PRO A 94 11.59 -13.26 20.59
CA PRO A 94 10.35 -13.99 20.36
C PRO A 94 9.79 -14.55 21.67
N GLY A 95 8.53 -14.22 21.99
CA GLY A 95 7.85 -14.72 23.18
C GLY A 95 8.10 -13.92 24.47
N ARG A 96 8.80 -12.78 24.43
CA ARG A 96 8.83 -11.84 25.56
C ARG A 96 8.07 -10.57 25.20
N ASP A 97 6.83 -10.48 25.64
CA ASP A 97 6.05 -9.26 25.58
C ASP A 97 6.66 -8.24 26.57
N GLN A 98 7.49 -7.33 26.05
CA GLN A 98 8.25 -6.33 26.83
C GLN A 98 7.68 -4.92 26.70
N HIS A 99 6.37 -4.78 26.47
CA HIS A 99 5.67 -3.51 26.68
C HIS A 99 5.57 -3.24 28.19
N GLY A 100 5.47 -1.98 28.58
CA GLY A 100 5.38 -1.59 29.98
C GLY A 100 6.34 -0.48 30.40
N TRP A 101 6.61 -0.41 31.70
CA TRP A 101 7.47 0.60 32.30
C TRP A 101 8.94 0.28 32.10
N TYR A 102 9.67 1.24 31.51
CA TYR A 102 11.12 1.28 31.46
C TYR A 102 11.60 2.31 32.47
N THR A 103 12.45 1.91 33.41
CA THR A 103 12.95 2.78 34.49
C THR A 103 14.41 3.09 34.30
N PHE A 104 14.83 4.31 34.65
CA PHE A 104 16.22 4.76 34.58
C PHE A 104 16.46 5.83 35.65
N ARG A 105 17.71 6.27 35.80
CA ARG A 105 18.05 7.41 36.66
C ARG A 105 18.90 8.42 35.91
N VAL A 106 18.83 9.68 36.35
CA VAL A 106 19.76 10.73 35.92
C VAL A 106 20.70 11.03 37.08
N VAL A 107 22.00 10.93 36.83
CA VAL A 107 23.06 11.16 37.83
C VAL A 107 24.03 12.24 37.38
N GLY A 108 24.78 12.83 38.32
CA GLY A 108 25.84 13.80 38.01
C GLY A 108 25.36 15.09 37.34
N ALA A 109 24.12 15.51 37.58
CA ALA A 109 23.61 16.79 37.08
C ALA A 109 24.17 17.96 37.92
N GLU A 110 24.87 18.89 37.28
CA GLU A 110 25.52 20.05 37.94
C GLU A 110 24.59 21.26 38.10
N ARG A 111 23.45 21.25 37.39
CA ARG A 111 22.46 22.33 37.35
C ARG A 111 21.05 21.75 37.19
N PRO A 112 19.98 22.54 37.42
CA PRO A 112 18.64 22.10 37.12
C PRO A 112 18.52 21.58 35.67
N TYR A 113 17.83 20.46 35.48
CA TYR A 113 17.74 19.77 34.20
C TYR A 113 16.31 19.39 33.86
N THR A 114 16.12 19.04 32.59
CA THR A 114 14.89 18.49 32.02
C THR A 114 15.21 17.10 31.46
N VAL A 115 14.20 16.24 31.41
CA VAL A 115 14.29 14.90 30.84
C VAL A 115 13.28 14.81 29.71
N GLU A 116 13.70 14.31 28.55
CA GLU A 116 12.84 14.08 27.39
C GLU A 116 13.02 12.67 26.85
N THR A 117 11.96 12.10 26.28
CA THR A 117 12.03 10.83 25.59
C THR A 117 11.60 10.98 24.13
N THR A 118 12.16 10.15 23.26
CA THR A 118 11.64 9.90 21.92
C THR A 118 11.48 8.40 21.71
N PHE A 119 10.41 8.01 21.01
CA PHE A 119 10.16 6.63 20.66
C PHE A 119 9.76 6.52 19.19
N VAL A 120 10.54 5.73 18.45
CA VAL A 120 10.35 5.54 17.02
C VAL A 120 10.26 4.05 16.72
N GLN A 121 9.14 3.63 16.16
CA GLN A 121 8.94 2.27 15.69
C GLN A 121 9.15 2.23 14.17
N VAL A 122 9.97 1.30 13.70
CA VAL A 122 10.20 1.08 12.27
C VAL A 122 9.81 -0.35 11.91
N GLY A 123 8.82 -0.52 11.05
CA GLY A 123 8.48 -1.80 10.45
C GLY A 123 9.04 -1.89 9.04
N GLN A 124 9.58 -3.05 8.66
CA GLN A 124 10.00 -3.30 7.29
C GLN A 124 9.81 -4.77 6.95
N ALA A 125 9.18 -5.04 5.82
CA ALA A 125 9.07 -6.38 5.26
C ALA A 125 10.44 -6.97 4.91
N ARG A 126 10.54 -8.29 4.86
CA ARG A 126 11.78 -9.01 4.51
C ARG A 126 12.29 -8.60 3.13
N ARG A 127 11.38 -8.32 2.20
CA ARG A 127 11.64 -7.77 0.88
C ARG A 127 10.64 -6.65 0.64
N LEU A 128 11.13 -5.52 0.13
CA LEU A 128 10.23 -4.46 -0.33
C LEU A 128 9.57 -4.89 -1.65
N PRO A 129 8.28 -4.58 -1.84
CA PRO A 129 7.63 -4.74 -3.13
C PRO A 129 8.40 -3.96 -4.20
N TRP A 130 8.60 -4.55 -5.38
CA TRP A 130 9.27 -3.85 -6.49
C TRP A 130 8.36 -2.80 -7.11
N ASN A 131 8.97 -1.76 -7.69
CA ASN A 131 8.29 -0.67 -8.38
C ASN A 131 7.80 -1.11 -9.76
N PHE A 132 6.66 -0.56 -10.18
CA PHE A 132 6.00 -0.93 -11.42
C PHE A 132 5.35 0.26 -12.12
N TYR A 133 4.98 0.05 -13.38
CA TYR A 133 4.06 0.91 -14.10
C TYR A 133 2.67 0.26 -14.07
N TYR A 134 1.62 1.04 -13.85
CA TYR A 134 0.26 0.52 -13.65
C TYR A 134 -0.38 0.01 -14.93
N TRP A 135 0.18 0.35 -16.10
CA TRP A 135 -0.32 -0.02 -17.42
C TRP A 135 -1.80 0.37 -17.60
N PRO A 136 -2.07 1.61 -18.01
CA PRO A 136 -3.43 2.09 -18.22
C PRO A 136 -4.17 1.19 -19.21
N THR A 137 -5.46 0.98 -18.99
CA THR A 137 -6.34 0.40 -20.01
C THR A 137 -6.95 1.47 -20.93
N LYS A 138 -6.69 2.76 -20.68
CA LYS A 138 -7.07 3.81 -21.62
C LYS A 138 -6.17 3.69 -22.85
N SER A 139 -6.77 3.56 -24.03
CA SER A 139 -6.03 3.60 -25.29
C SER A 139 -5.50 4.99 -25.60
N ASP A 140 -4.60 5.04 -26.56
CA ASP A 140 -4.23 6.29 -27.22
C ASP A 140 -5.46 6.99 -27.80
N ALA A 141 -5.42 8.32 -27.73
CA ALA A 141 -6.50 9.18 -28.19
C ALA A 141 -5.97 10.55 -28.63
N ILE A 142 -6.68 11.14 -29.59
CA ILE A 142 -6.58 12.56 -29.92
C ILE A 142 -7.63 13.29 -29.09
N HIS A 143 -7.26 14.41 -28.49
CA HIS A 143 -8.14 15.21 -27.66
C HIS A 143 -7.82 16.69 -27.77
N GLU A 144 -8.75 17.53 -27.31
CA GLU A 144 -8.52 18.95 -27.12
C GLU A 144 -7.42 19.17 -26.05
N PRO A 145 -6.46 20.10 -26.22
CA PRO A 145 -5.45 20.38 -25.20
C PRO A 145 -6.03 20.65 -23.80
N TRP A 146 -5.45 20.02 -22.79
CA TRP A 146 -5.93 20.09 -21.39
C TRP A 146 -5.77 21.47 -20.75
N ASP A 147 -4.79 22.24 -21.20
CA ASP A 147 -4.50 23.58 -20.73
C ASP A 147 -5.40 24.65 -21.38
N GLY A 148 -6.33 24.24 -22.25
CA GLY A 148 -7.23 25.13 -22.97
C GLY A 148 -6.53 25.96 -24.06
N THR A 149 -5.34 25.56 -24.50
CA THR A 149 -4.63 26.24 -25.59
C THR A 149 -5.13 25.88 -26.99
N GLY A 150 -5.99 24.88 -27.10
CA GLY A 150 -6.70 24.59 -28.34
C GLY A 150 -7.76 25.64 -28.66
N ASP A 151 -8.42 25.47 -29.80
CA ASP A 151 -9.45 26.40 -30.27
C ASP A 151 -10.88 25.96 -29.94
N GLY A 152 -11.01 24.89 -29.16
CA GLY A 152 -12.28 24.33 -28.74
C GLY A 152 -13.08 23.69 -29.88
N ILE A 153 -12.43 23.33 -30.99
CA ILE A 153 -13.07 22.70 -32.15
C ILE A 153 -12.39 21.38 -32.47
N ALA A 154 -13.16 20.30 -32.61
CA ALA A 154 -12.63 19.01 -33.04
C ALA A 154 -12.13 19.06 -34.50
N ARG A 155 -10.83 18.87 -34.75
CA ARG A 155 -10.25 18.98 -36.10
C ARG A 155 -9.85 17.64 -36.72
N SER A 156 -9.53 16.66 -35.90
CA SER A 156 -9.06 15.35 -36.35
C SER A 156 -10.21 14.46 -36.83
N MET A 157 -10.02 13.85 -37.99
CA MET A 157 -10.96 12.91 -38.61
C MET A 157 -10.43 11.49 -38.45
N ALA A 158 -11.22 10.60 -37.86
CA ALA A 158 -10.86 9.20 -37.65
C ALA A 158 -10.44 8.49 -38.95
N VAL A 159 -9.40 7.65 -38.87
CA VAL A 159 -8.81 6.85 -39.95
C VAL A 159 -8.73 5.39 -39.51
N GLY A 160 -8.85 4.42 -40.44
CA GLY A 160 -8.73 3.01 -40.09
C GLY A 160 -9.96 2.50 -39.35
N ASP A 161 -9.75 1.82 -38.23
CA ASP A 161 -10.83 1.43 -37.31
C ASP A 161 -10.97 2.38 -36.11
N ASP A 162 -10.25 3.49 -36.09
CA ASP A 162 -10.42 4.55 -35.09
C ASP A 162 -11.87 5.05 -35.00
N GLU A 163 -12.26 5.43 -33.78
CA GLU A 163 -13.60 5.90 -33.48
C GLU A 163 -13.65 7.42 -33.37
N GLN A 164 -14.54 8.05 -34.14
CA GLN A 164 -14.83 9.48 -34.00
C GLN A 164 -15.71 9.72 -32.75
N ALA A 165 -15.12 10.23 -31.67
CA ALA A 165 -15.83 10.54 -30.44
C ALA A 165 -16.59 11.88 -30.53
N VAL A 166 -16.01 12.89 -31.19
CA VAL A 166 -16.63 14.19 -31.45
C VAL A 166 -16.58 14.47 -32.95
N PRO A 167 -17.71 14.78 -33.64
CA PRO A 167 -17.69 15.05 -35.07
C PRO A 167 -16.79 16.24 -35.44
N VAL A 168 -16.08 16.14 -36.56
CA VAL A 168 -15.20 17.20 -37.06
C VAL A 168 -15.96 18.52 -37.21
N GLY A 169 -15.39 19.61 -36.70
CA GLY A 169 -15.96 20.96 -36.72
C GLY A 169 -16.90 21.28 -35.55
N MET A 170 -17.15 20.34 -34.65
CA MET A 170 -18.01 20.56 -33.48
C MET A 170 -17.22 21.13 -32.28
N PRO A 171 -17.88 21.88 -31.39
CA PRO A 171 -17.28 22.31 -30.13
C PRO A 171 -16.82 21.12 -29.27
N VAL A 172 -15.64 21.25 -28.65
CA VAL A 172 -15.03 20.26 -27.75
C VAL A 172 -14.44 20.95 -26.53
N ALA A 173 -14.59 20.36 -25.35
CA ALA A 173 -14.04 20.91 -24.10
C ALA A 173 -12.57 20.51 -23.91
N PRO A 174 -11.75 21.30 -23.19
CA PRO A 174 -10.37 20.92 -22.84
C PRO A 174 -10.26 19.50 -22.28
N GLY A 175 -9.39 18.70 -22.88
CA GLY A 175 -9.15 17.29 -22.49
C GLY A 175 -10.15 16.27 -23.01
N GLN A 176 -11.26 16.69 -23.63
CA GLN A 176 -12.25 15.76 -24.18
C GLN A 176 -11.69 15.05 -25.42
N ASP A 177 -11.85 13.73 -25.45
CA ASP A 177 -11.41 12.88 -26.56
C ASP A 177 -12.18 13.24 -27.85
N ILE A 178 -11.46 13.43 -28.95
CA ILE A 178 -11.94 13.74 -30.30
C ILE A 178 -11.96 12.48 -31.16
N VAL A 179 -10.84 11.74 -31.17
CA VAL A 179 -10.69 10.44 -31.83
C VAL A 179 -10.07 9.45 -30.84
N ARG A 180 -10.61 8.23 -30.79
CA ARG A 180 -10.10 7.15 -29.94
C ARG A 180 -9.60 6.00 -30.81
N ALA A 181 -8.60 5.27 -30.33
CA ALA A 181 -8.18 4.04 -30.97
C ALA A 181 -9.36 3.07 -31.17
N GLY A 182 -9.35 2.38 -32.30
CA GLY A 182 -10.34 1.38 -32.67
C GLY A 182 -10.26 0.09 -31.88
N SER A 183 -10.95 -0.94 -32.39
CA SER A 183 -10.96 -2.30 -31.83
C SER A 183 -9.60 -2.99 -31.82
N ASN A 184 -8.68 -2.55 -32.68
CA ASN A 184 -7.31 -3.03 -32.71
C ASN A 184 -6.44 -2.41 -31.60
N GLY A 185 -6.92 -1.38 -30.89
CA GLY A 185 -6.21 -0.69 -29.82
C GLY A 185 -5.06 0.22 -30.27
N ILE A 186 -4.90 0.47 -31.58
CA ILE A 186 -3.91 1.38 -32.16
C ILE A 186 -4.62 2.63 -32.67
N LEU A 187 -4.01 3.80 -32.44
CA LEU A 187 -4.47 5.06 -33.01
C LEU A 187 -3.78 5.29 -34.36
N GLU A 188 -4.48 5.11 -35.48
CA GLU A 188 -3.93 5.38 -36.83
C GLU A 188 -4.09 6.84 -37.26
N THR A 189 -5.02 7.56 -36.63
CA THR A 189 -5.41 8.89 -37.02
C THR A 189 -4.27 9.89 -36.78
N PRO A 190 -3.83 10.64 -37.80
CA PRO A 190 -2.88 11.72 -37.61
C PRO A 190 -3.54 12.88 -36.87
N VAL A 191 -2.81 13.48 -35.92
CA VAL A 191 -3.26 14.67 -35.18
C VAL A 191 -3.39 15.87 -36.13
N ALA A 192 -4.56 16.50 -36.15
CA ALA A 192 -4.79 17.75 -36.87
C ALA A 192 -4.24 18.97 -36.09
N PRO A 193 -3.83 20.06 -36.77
CA PRO A 193 -3.39 21.28 -36.10
C PRO A 193 -4.46 21.83 -35.15
N GLY A 194 -4.13 22.09 -33.89
CA GLY A 194 -5.06 22.58 -32.87
C GLY A 194 -5.47 21.49 -31.87
N ASP A 195 -5.43 20.22 -32.28
CA ASP A 195 -5.63 19.07 -31.41
C ASP A 195 -4.28 18.58 -30.85
N THR A 196 -4.32 17.67 -29.89
CA THR A 196 -3.12 16.96 -29.40
C THR A 196 -3.40 15.46 -29.22
N SER A 197 -2.36 14.65 -29.06
CA SER A 197 -2.50 13.23 -28.71
C SER A 197 -1.88 12.95 -27.34
N THR A 198 -2.49 12.01 -26.60
CA THR A 198 -1.82 11.39 -25.45
C THR A 198 -1.51 9.95 -25.81
N TRP A 199 -0.23 9.58 -25.65
CA TRP A 199 0.19 8.19 -25.62
C TRP A 199 0.13 7.64 -24.19
N PHE A 200 -0.51 6.50 -24.03
CA PHE A 200 -0.56 5.73 -22.79
C PHE A 200 0.14 4.40 -22.99
N PRO A 201 1.36 4.20 -22.43
CA PRO A 201 2.06 2.93 -22.51
C PRO A 201 1.21 1.78 -21.96
N ASN A 202 0.51 1.04 -22.81
CA ASN A 202 -0.45 0.02 -22.36
C ASN A 202 0.04 -1.40 -22.71
N LEU A 203 -0.73 -2.42 -22.34
CA LEU A 203 -0.33 -3.82 -22.57
C LEU A 203 -0.39 -4.22 -24.06
N TYR A 204 -1.22 -3.53 -24.83
CA TYR A 204 -1.59 -3.86 -26.21
C TYR A 204 -1.11 -2.79 -27.20
N ASP A 205 -0.02 -2.09 -26.89
CA ASP A 205 0.62 -1.16 -27.82
C ASP A 205 1.32 -1.91 -28.98
N ASP A 206 1.54 -1.20 -30.10
CA ASP A 206 2.42 -1.66 -31.18
C ASP A 206 3.90 -1.48 -30.79
N MET A 207 4.84 -1.84 -31.66
CA MET A 207 6.27 -1.54 -31.49
C MET A 207 6.57 -0.04 -31.55
N THR A 208 5.67 0.76 -32.11
CA THR A 208 5.86 2.21 -32.28
C THR A 208 4.56 3.00 -32.11
N PHE A 209 4.68 4.23 -31.58
CA PHE A 209 3.62 5.23 -31.53
C PHE A 209 3.98 6.43 -32.40
N ARG A 210 3.01 7.00 -33.13
CA ARG A 210 3.21 8.22 -33.92
C ARG A 210 2.75 9.44 -33.12
N GLY A 211 3.70 10.28 -32.70
CA GLY A 211 3.39 11.50 -31.98
C GLY A 211 2.69 12.57 -32.82
N ALA A 212 2.19 13.59 -32.13
CA ALA A 212 1.53 14.75 -32.76
C ALA A 212 2.45 15.51 -33.74
N ASP A 213 3.77 15.43 -33.55
CA ASP A 213 4.79 15.99 -34.44
C ASP A 213 5.06 15.12 -35.68
N GLY A 214 4.42 13.95 -35.76
CA GLY A 214 4.60 12.96 -36.81
C GLY A 214 5.80 12.02 -36.61
N THR A 215 6.57 12.17 -35.53
CA THR A 215 7.71 11.29 -35.22
C THR A 215 7.21 9.95 -34.71
N PHE A 216 7.88 8.86 -35.12
CA PHE A 216 7.65 7.53 -34.56
C PHE A 216 8.57 7.27 -33.36
N TYR A 217 7.95 6.95 -32.22
CA TYR A 217 8.64 6.59 -30.98
C TYR A 217 8.54 5.09 -30.77
N ALA A 218 9.63 4.46 -30.32
CA ALA A 218 9.58 3.06 -29.89
C ALA A 218 8.87 2.98 -28.54
N VAL A 219 7.96 2.02 -28.39
CA VAL A 219 7.14 1.86 -27.18
C VAL A 219 7.19 0.41 -26.66
N PRO A 220 6.93 0.17 -25.36
CA PRO A 220 6.76 -1.18 -24.84
C PRO A 220 5.57 -1.87 -25.49
N SER A 221 5.69 -3.16 -25.81
CA SER A 221 4.64 -3.93 -26.49
C SER A 221 4.51 -5.35 -25.92
N PRO A 222 4.22 -5.48 -24.61
CA PRO A 222 4.36 -6.74 -23.90
C PRO A 222 3.49 -7.86 -24.48
N LEU A 223 2.21 -7.59 -24.80
CA LEU A 223 1.33 -8.61 -25.36
C LEU A 223 1.63 -8.93 -26.83
N LEU A 224 2.08 -7.95 -27.63
CA LEU A 224 2.47 -8.20 -29.02
C LEU A 224 3.69 -9.11 -29.09
N LYS A 225 4.69 -8.88 -28.23
CA LYS A 225 5.87 -9.75 -28.12
C LYS A 225 5.48 -11.13 -27.58
N TYR A 226 4.62 -11.18 -26.56
CA TYR A 226 4.08 -12.43 -26.03
C TYR A 226 3.40 -13.27 -27.12
N ASP A 227 2.52 -12.65 -27.92
CA ASP A 227 1.85 -13.30 -29.03
C ASP A 227 2.82 -13.87 -30.05
N GLN A 228 3.85 -13.11 -30.42
CA GLN A 228 4.88 -13.57 -31.35
C GLN A 228 5.75 -14.71 -30.80
N LEU A 229 5.98 -14.76 -29.49
CA LEU A 229 6.77 -15.82 -28.85
C LEU A 229 5.98 -17.12 -28.71
N PHE A 230 4.66 -17.05 -28.53
CA PHE A 230 3.81 -18.21 -28.22
C PHE A 230 2.73 -18.55 -29.26
N GLY A 231 2.55 -17.73 -30.29
CA GLY A 231 1.51 -17.89 -31.30
C GLY A 231 0.10 -17.70 -30.73
N THR A 232 -0.08 -16.70 -29.86
CA THR A 232 -1.34 -16.38 -29.20
C THR A 232 -2.00 -15.12 -29.80
N ASN A 233 -3.19 -14.77 -29.28
CA ASN A 233 -3.95 -13.56 -29.61
C ASN A 233 -4.27 -12.73 -28.34
N ALA A 234 -3.36 -12.72 -27.36
CA ALA A 234 -3.53 -12.02 -26.11
C ALA A 234 -3.71 -10.53 -26.32
N ARG A 235 -2.92 -9.90 -27.20
CA ARG A 235 -2.97 -8.47 -27.49
C ARG A 235 -4.34 -8.06 -28.05
N ALA A 236 -4.79 -8.71 -29.12
CA ALA A 236 -6.07 -8.42 -29.76
C ALA A 236 -7.26 -8.66 -28.81
N TRP A 237 -7.16 -9.66 -27.92
CA TRP A 237 -8.16 -9.86 -26.87
C TRP A 237 -8.17 -8.70 -25.89
N GLU A 238 -6.99 -8.26 -25.45
CA GLU A 238 -6.86 -7.16 -24.49
C GLU A 238 -7.47 -5.87 -25.02
N ALA A 239 -7.01 -5.43 -26.21
CA ALA A 239 -7.53 -4.25 -26.89
C ALA A 239 -9.07 -4.28 -27.02
N ALA A 240 -9.64 -5.42 -27.38
CA ALA A 240 -11.08 -5.52 -27.60
C ALA A 240 -11.94 -5.64 -26.32
N ASN A 241 -11.36 -6.01 -25.16
CA ASN A 241 -12.14 -6.33 -23.95
C ASN A 241 -11.82 -5.47 -22.73
N THR A 242 -10.65 -4.84 -22.67
CA THR A 242 -10.23 -4.08 -21.49
C THR A 242 -10.06 -2.59 -21.76
N GLN A 243 -10.01 -2.19 -23.04
CA GLN A 243 -9.87 -0.79 -23.44
C GLN A 243 -10.95 0.09 -22.79
N ASN A 244 -10.49 1.08 -22.02
CA ASN A 244 -11.34 2.09 -21.43
C ASN A 244 -11.52 3.25 -22.42
N HIS A 245 -12.78 3.48 -22.83
CA HIS A 245 -13.16 4.57 -23.72
C HIS A 245 -13.60 5.85 -22.98
N ASP A 246 -13.47 5.87 -21.65
CA ASP A 246 -13.70 7.05 -20.82
C ASP A 246 -12.48 7.98 -20.81
N ILE A 247 -12.71 9.25 -20.46
CA ILE A 247 -11.68 10.26 -20.26
C ILE A 247 -10.71 9.91 -19.12
N GLN A 248 -11.16 9.06 -18.18
CA GLN A 248 -10.40 8.61 -17.01
C GLN A 248 -9.16 7.81 -17.39
N ARG A 249 -8.03 8.16 -16.76
CA ARG A 249 -6.69 7.62 -17.08
C ARG A 249 -6.15 6.63 -16.04
N TRP A 250 -6.80 6.57 -14.88
CA TRP A 250 -6.35 5.75 -13.75
C TRP A 250 -6.70 4.25 -13.86
N PRO A 251 -7.73 3.80 -14.62
CA PRO A 251 -7.94 2.36 -14.79
C PRO A 251 -6.75 1.70 -15.49
N GLY A 252 -6.32 0.56 -14.95
CA GLY A 252 -5.11 -0.14 -15.36
C GLY A 252 -4.88 -1.39 -14.52
N HIS A 253 -3.76 -2.05 -14.73
CA HIS A 253 -3.38 -3.31 -14.09
C HIS A 253 -2.65 -3.13 -12.75
N CYS A 254 -2.98 -2.08 -11.98
CA CYS A 254 -2.29 -1.77 -10.73
C CYS A 254 -2.52 -2.85 -9.65
N LEU A 255 -3.66 -3.54 -9.66
CA LEU A 255 -3.95 -4.61 -8.71
C LEU A 255 -3.01 -5.79 -8.93
N GLY A 256 -2.96 -6.29 -10.16
CA GLY A 256 -2.09 -7.42 -10.50
C GLY A 256 -0.62 -7.10 -10.31
N ALA A 257 -0.19 -5.89 -10.68
CA ALA A 257 1.18 -5.43 -10.47
C ALA A 257 1.54 -5.34 -8.98
N ALA A 258 0.65 -4.80 -8.14
CA ALA A 258 0.87 -4.74 -6.69
C ALA A 258 1.01 -6.15 -6.07
N ILE A 259 0.16 -7.09 -6.46
CA ILE A 259 0.20 -8.47 -5.95
C ILE A 259 1.47 -9.20 -6.41
N ALA A 260 1.83 -9.10 -7.69
CA ALA A 260 3.08 -9.62 -8.22
C ALA A 260 4.29 -9.04 -7.48
N SER A 261 4.26 -7.73 -7.18
CA SER A 261 5.34 -7.06 -6.45
C SER A 261 5.57 -7.58 -5.03
N ILE A 262 4.49 -7.98 -4.35
CA ILE A 262 4.52 -8.54 -3.00
C ILE A 262 4.97 -10.00 -3.00
N LEU A 263 4.48 -10.81 -3.94
CA LEU A 263 4.66 -12.27 -3.89
C LEU A 263 5.88 -12.77 -4.67
N LEU A 264 6.28 -12.10 -5.75
CA LEU A 264 7.31 -12.60 -6.67
C LEU A 264 8.63 -11.86 -6.51
N ALA A 265 9.74 -12.53 -6.84
CA ALA A 265 11.00 -11.83 -7.05
C ALA A 265 10.84 -10.82 -8.20
N GLU A 266 11.63 -9.73 -8.21
CA GLU A 266 11.56 -8.79 -9.33
C GLU A 266 11.89 -9.52 -10.64
N PRO A 267 11.01 -9.44 -11.66
CA PRO A 267 11.17 -10.25 -12.86
C PRO A 267 12.50 -10.00 -13.57
N THR A 268 13.09 -11.06 -14.13
CA THR A 268 14.31 -10.97 -14.94
C THR A 268 14.06 -11.63 -16.29
N PRO A 269 13.91 -10.85 -17.39
CA PRO A 269 13.56 -11.41 -18.68
C PRO A 269 14.67 -12.31 -19.22
N ALA A 270 14.27 -13.45 -19.77
CA ALA A 270 15.15 -14.34 -20.51
C ALA A 270 15.68 -13.60 -21.76
N PRO A 271 16.99 -13.65 -22.08
CA PRO A 271 17.57 -12.89 -23.18
C PRO A 271 16.87 -13.08 -24.54
N GLY A 272 16.50 -14.32 -24.85
CA GLY A 272 15.84 -14.68 -26.10
C GLY A 272 14.36 -14.30 -26.17
N SER A 273 13.78 -13.76 -25.10
CA SER A 273 12.43 -13.20 -25.12
C SER A 273 12.37 -11.84 -25.79
N GLY A 274 13.45 -11.05 -25.76
CA GLY A 274 13.44 -9.65 -26.22
C GLY A 274 12.48 -8.73 -25.46
N LEU A 275 11.95 -9.18 -24.33
CA LEU A 275 11.18 -8.37 -23.40
C LEU A 275 12.11 -7.50 -22.56
N THR A 276 11.71 -6.26 -22.31
CA THR A 276 12.29 -5.47 -21.23
C THR A 276 11.82 -6.02 -19.88
N ARG A 277 12.44 -5.53 -18.81
CA ARG A 277 12.01 -5.88 -17.45
C ARG A 277 10.57 -5.46 -17.19
N ASP A 278 10.18 -4.26 -17.62
CA ASP A 278 8.85 -3.74 -17.36
C ASP A 278 7.80 -4.40 -18.24
N GLU A 279 8.12 -4.78 -19.48
CA GLU A 279 7.23 -5.61 -20.29
C GLU A 279 6.95 -6.96 -19.63
N LEU A 280 7.96 -7.59 -19.00
CA LEU A 280 7.73 -8.81 -18.23
C LEU A 280 6.93 -8.57 -16.93
N LYS A 281 7.10 -7.42 -16.27
CA LYS A 281 6.23 -7.01 -15.15
C LYS A 281 4.79 -6.82 -15.60
N ALA A 282 4.55 -6.30 -16.81
CA ALA A 282 3.22 -6.15 -17.39
C ALA A 282 2.51 -7.50 -17.55
N LEU A 283 3.22 -8.53 -18.01
CA LEU A 283 2.66 -9.88 -18.13
C LEU A 283 2.28 -10.49 -16.77
N TRP A 284 3.07 -10.24 -15.73
CA TRP A 284 2.71 -10.63 -14.36
C TRP A 284 1.55 -9.81 -13.80
N ALA A 285 1.47 -8.53 -14.16
CA ALA A 285 0.33 -7.68 -13.81
C ALA A 285 -0.96 -8.23 -14.43
N GLU A 286 -0.95 -8.60 -15.71
CA GLU A 286 -2.11 -9.21 -16.37
C GLU A 286 -2.57 -10.48 -15.65
N LEU A 287 -1.64 -11.39 -15.33
CA LEU A 287 -1.97 -12.62 -14.60
C LEU A 287 -2.53 -12.38 -13.19
N GLY A 288 -2.18 -11.25 -12.57
CA GLY A 288 -2.60 -10.89 -11.22
C GLY A 288 -3.89 -10.05 -11.16
N GLU A 289 -4.44 -9.60 -12.29
CA GLU A 289 -5.50 -8.58 -12.29
C GLU A 289 -6.85 -9.11 -11.80
N ASN A 290 -7.10 -10.41 -11.93
CA ASN A 290 -8.35 -11.00 -11.49
C ASN A 290 -8.41 -11.11 -9.95
N HIS A 291 -9.16 -10.21 -9.33
CA HIS A 291 -9.29 -10.12 -7.87
C HIS A 291 -9.82 -11.41 -7.19
N LEU A 292 -10.56 -12.26 -7.91
CA LEU A 292 -11.12 -13.51 -7.37
C LEU A 292 -10.06 -14.60 -7.16
N ASN A 293 -8.84 -14.39 -7.65
CA ASN A 293 -7.76 -15.37 -7.57
C ASN A 293 -6.85 -15.21 -6.35
N HIS A 294 -7.12 -14.23 -5.50
CA HIS A 294 -6.25 -13.90 -4.36
C HIS A 294 -6.89 -14.34 -3.06
N GLN A 295 -6.17 -15.12 -2.28
CA GLN A 295 -6.57 -15.43 -0.91
C GLN A 295 -6.14 -14.28 -0.01
N ILE A 296 -7.13 -13.52 0.48
CA ILE A 296 -6.92 -12.43 1.42
C ILE A 296 -7.04 -12.96 2.86
N GLY A 297 -6.05 -12.64 3.68
CA GLY A 297 -6.01 -12.97 5.10
C GLY A 297 -6.55 -11.85 5.96
N ASP A 298 -5.79 -11.47 6.99
CA ASP A 298 -6.10 -10.32 7.83
C ASP A 298 -6.24 -9.04 6.97
N ASN A 299 -7.21 -8.19 7.30
CA ASN A 299 -7.42 -6.94 6.57
C ASN A 299 -8.13 -5.87 7.41
N VAL A 300 -7.99 -4.63 6.93
CA VAL A 300 -8.92 -3.52 7.18
C VAL A 300 -9.42 -3.05 5.82
N ASN A 301 -10.73 -2.93 5.65
CA ASN A 301 -11.35 -2.59 4.37
C ASN A 301 -12.48 -1.58 4.53
N ASN A 302 -12.94 -1.03 3.40
CA ASN A 302 -14.04 -0.07 3.34
C ASN A 302 -13.85 1.14 4.25
N ILE A 303 -12.60 1.58 4.43
CA ILE A 303 -12.32 2.80 5.19
C ILE A 303 -12.89 3.97 4.38
N PRO A 304 -13.72 4.83 4.99
CA PRO A 304 -14.35 5.92 4.26
C PRO A 304 -13.34 6.88 3.61
N PRO A 305 -13.70 7.50 2.48
CA PRO A 305 -12.81 8.36 1.71
C PRO A 305 -12.57 9.76 2.31
N GLY A 306 -13.27 10.14 3.38
CA GLY A 306 -13.15 11.48 3.96
C GLY A 306 -11.70 11.81 4.31
N PRO A 307 -11.22 13.04 4.04
CA PRO A 307 -9.97 13.47 4.64
C PRO A 307 -10.20 13.45 6.17
N PRO A 308 -9.38 12.72 6.92
CA PRO A 308 -9.49 12.64 8.37
C PRO A 308 -9.34 14.05 8.95
N ARG A 309 -10.09 14.34 10.02
CA ARG A 309 -10.05 15.64 10.70
C ARG A 309 -9.98 15.45 12.20
N PRO A 310 -9.35 16.37 12.97
CA PRO A 310 -9.35 16.27 14.41
C PRO A 310 -10.77 16.16 15.00
N GLY A 311 -10.98 15.20 15.89
CA GLY A 311 -12.26 14.90 16.50
C GLY A 311 -13.09 13.89 15.71
N TRP A 312 -14.27 13.55 16.23
CA TRP A 312 -15.00 12.38 15.72
C TRP A 312 -15.36 12.46 14.22
N ASP A 313 -14.94 11.45 13.46
CA ASP A 313 -15.38 11.18 12.09
C ASP A 313 -15.50 9.67 11.75
N GLU A 314 -15.98 9.38 10.54
CA GLU A 314 -16.26 8.02 10.09
C GLU A 314 -15.01 7.15 9.89
N THR A 315 -13.83 7.75 9.76
CA THR A 315 -12.55 7.04 9.57
C THR A 315 -11.93 6.58 10.91
N ASP A 316 -12.32 7.20 12.02
CA ASP A 316 -11.76 6.93 13.36
C ASP A 316 -11.83 5.46 13.78
N ALA A 317 -12.94 4.81 13.48
CA ALA A 317 -13.18 3.41 13.83
C ALA A 317 -12.19 2.45 13.12
N PHE A 318 -11.52 2.91 12.07
CA PHE A 318 -10.61 2.11 11.25
C PHE A 318 -9.13 2.33 11.61
N ALA A 319 -8.78 3.45 12.26
CA ALA A 319 -7.39 3.74 12.64
C ALA A 319 -6.73 2.63 13.49
N PRO A 320 -7.41 2.02 14.49
CA PRO A 320 -6.84 0.92 15.26
C PRO A 320 -6.49 -0.30 14.42
N ASN A 321 -7.42 -0.73 13.55
CA ASN A 321 -7.19 -1.88 12.68
C ASN A 321 -6.14 -1.58 11.60
N PHE A 322 -6.11 -0.36 11.04
CA PHE A 322 -5.05 0.08 10.15
C PHE A 322 -3.68 -0.02 10.81
N HIS A 323 -3.50 0.53 12.01
CA HIS A 323 -2.21 0.44 12.71
C HIS A 323 -1.84 -1.00 13.07
N ARG A 324 -2.81 -1.80 13.55
CA ARG A 324 -2.62 -3.23 13.83
C ARG A 324 -2.10 -3.99 12.63
N MET A 325 -2.60 -3.73 11.42
CA MET A 325 -2.11 -4.37 10.20
C MET A 325 -0.61 -4.11 9.99
N LEU A 326 -0.14 -2.87 10.22
CA LEU A 326 1.26 -2.50 10.06
C LEU A 326 2.15 -3.20 11.11
N GLU A 327 1.75 -3.13 12.38
CA GLU A 327 2.51 -3.74 13.48
C GLU A 327 2.58 -5.27 13.35
N VAL A 328 1.45 -5.94 13.12
CA VAL A 328 1.38 -7.40 13.03
C VAL A 328 2.13 -7.92 11.81
N HIS A 329 1.87 -7.39 10.62
CA HIS A 329 2.39 -7.99 9.39
C HIS A 329 3.73 -7.42 8.97
N ILE A 330 3.86 -6.09 8.84
CA ILE A 330 5.10 -5.49 8.33
C ILE A 330 6.22 -5.59 9.37
N ARG A 331 5.92 -5.30 10.64
CA ARG A 331 6.94 -5.37 11.69
C ARG A 331 7.06 -6.78 12.28
N GLY A 332 5.96 -7.37 12.73
CA GLY A 332 5.93 -8.68 13.38
C GLY A 332 6.27 -9.84 12.45
N ARG A 333 5.55 -9.98 11.32
CA ARG A 333 5.75 -11.07 10.35
C ARG A 333 6.77 -10.75 9.25
N ARG A 334 7.27 -9.52 9.18
CA ARG A 334 8.18 -9.03 8.11
C ARG A 334 7.57 -9.26 6.72
N GLN A 335 6.27 -9.03 6.58
CA GLN A 335 5.47 -9.30 5.39
C GLN A 335 4.92 -7.99 4.81
N ALA A 336 5.06 -7.80 3.50
CA ALA A 336 4.46 -6.66 2.81
C ALA A 336 2.94 -6.86 2.64
N LEU A 337 2.20 -5.75 2.56
CA LEU A 337 0.74 -5.73 2.46
C LEU A 337 0.30 -5.14 1.13
N LEU A 338 -0.86 -5.56 0.64
CA LEU A 338 -1.57 -4.88 -0.44
C LEU A 338 -2.37 -3.72 0.16
N ALA A 339 -2.34 -2.55 -0.46
CA ALA A 339 -3.17 -1.44 -0.05
C ALA A 339 -3.71 -0.69 -1.25
N ASN A 340 -5.02 -0.39 -1.25
CA ASN A 340 -5.54 0.67 -2.08
C ASN A 340 -5.35 2.00 -1.36
N LEU A 341 -4.39 2.80 -1.82
CA LEU A 341 -4.03 4.08 -1.21
C LEU A 341 -4.87 5.26 -1.71
N ARG A 342 -5.83 5.00 -2.62
CA ARG A 342 -6.65 5.98 -3.37
C ARG A 342 -5.80 6.98 -4.15
N ALA A 343 -6.48 7.70 -5.06
CA ALA A 343 -6.07 8.93 -5.72
C ALA A 343 -4.59 9.05 -6.18
N PHE A 344 -4.39 9.30 -7.49
CA PHE A 344 -3.08 9.72 -7.96
C PHE A 344 -2.86 11.21 -7.63
N PRO A 345 -1.86 11.58 -6.80
CA PRO A 345 -1.62 12.97 -6.46
C PRO A 345 -1.19 13.79 -7.68
N PRO A 346 -1.45 15.11 -7.71
CA PRO A 346 -2.11 15.90 -6.66
C PRO A 346 -3.62 16.11 -6.88
N THR A 347 -4.21 15.54 -7.93
CA THR A 347 -5.60 15.85 -8.36
C THR A 347 -6.56 14.66 -8.33
N GLY A 348 -6.12 13.53 -7.78
CA GLY A 348 -6.93 12.32 -7.78
C GLY A 348 -8.20 12.43 -6.92
N THR A 349 -9.21 11.66 -7.29
CA THR A 349 -10.50 11.64 -6.58
C THR A 349 -10.58 10.49 -5.57
N PRO A 350 -11.46 10.57 -4.57
CA PRO A 350 -11.60 9.48 -3.61
C PRO A 350 -12.17 8.19 -4.22
N GLY A 351 -12.82 8.27 -5.40
CA GLY A 351 -13.35 7.11 -6.13
C GLY A 351 -12.28 6.28 -6.86
N GLU A 352 -11.07 6.82 -7.00
CA GLU A 352 -9.98 6.11 -7.69
C GLU A 352 -9.46 4.93 -6.87
N VAL A 353 -9.14 3.84 -7.59
CA VAL A 353 -8.55 2.64 -7.03
C VAL A 353 -7.08 2.57 -7.45
N TRP A 354 -6.18 2.82 -6.50
CA TRP A 354 -4.73 2.76 -6.71
C TRP A 354 -4.11 1.74 -5.76
N ASN A 355 -3.87 0.54 -6.28
CA ASN A 355 -3.30 -0.56 -5.51
C ASN A 355 -1.77 -0.47 -5.47
N HIS A 356 -1.19 -0.68 -4.29
CA HIS A 356 0.24 -0.65 -4.04
C HIS A 356 0.67 -1.77 -3.10
N GLY A 357 1.93 -2.19 -3.24
CA GLY A 357 2.62 -2.98 -2.23
C GLY A 357 3.22 -2.07 -1.17
N VAL A 358 2.79 -2.23 0.08
CA VAL A 358 3.28 -1.50 1.25
C VAL A 358 4.27 -2.37 2.02
N GLY A 359 5.52 -1.92 2.11
CA GLY A 359 6.61 -2.73 2.65
C GLY A 359 7.31 -2.14 3.88
N LYS A 360 7.07 -0.87 4.21
CA LYS A 360 7.77 -0.19 5.31
C LYS A 360 6.91 0.90 5.92
N TYR A 361 7.10 1.12 7.22
CA TYR A 361 6.58 2.31 7.89
C TYR A 361 7.55 2.80 8.98
N THR A 362 7.42 4.09 9.31
CA THR A 362 8.08 4.73 10.46
C THR A 362 7.01 5.43 11.28
N ALA A 363 6.83 5.03 12.54
CA ALA A 363 5.86 5.63 13.46
C ALA A 363 6.58 6.33 14.62
N LYS A 364 6.26 7.61 14.84
CA LYS A 364 6.70 8.38 16.02
C LYS A 364 5.55 8.49 17.01
N PHE A 365 5.82 8.13 18.26
CA PHE A 365 4.81 8.09 19.32
C PHE A 365 4.92 9.36 20.16
N HIS A 366 3.78 9.94 20.48
CA HIS A 366 3.63 11.13 21.31
C HIS A 366 2.55 10.89 22.37
N PRO A 367 2.60 11.56 23.53
CA PRO A 367 1.57 11.36 24.54
C PRO A 367 0.27 12.05 24.14
N VAL A 368 -0.87 11.51 24.58
CA VAL A 368 -2.15 12.22 24.52
C VAL A 368 -2.49 12.78 25.91
N PRO A 369 -2.42 14.11 26.12
CA PRO A 369 -2.63 14.70 27.44
C PRO A 369 -3.96 14.28 28.08
N GLY A 370 -3.90 13.84 29.34
CA GLY A 370 -5.08 13.44 30.12
C GLY A 370 -5.71 12.09 29.77
N LYS A 371 -5.14 11.30 28.84
CA LYS A 371 -5.67 10.00 28.42
C LYS A 371 -4.90 8.78 28.95
N GLY A 372 -3.88 9.01 29.79
CA GLY A 372 -3.03 7.96 30.36
C GLY A 372 -1.92 7.50 29.40
N GLU A 373 -1.05 6.63 29.89
CA GLU A 373 0.22 6.27 29.23
C GLU A 373 0.06 5.29 28.06
N ARG A 374 -1.10 4.62 27.96
CA ARG A 374 -1.45 3.70 26.86
C ARG A 374 -2.03 4.42 25.65
N ALA A 375 -2.47 5.66 25.81
CA ALA A 375 -3.03 6.48 24.75
C ALA A 375 -1.92 7.29 24.07
N VAL A 376 -1.73 7.07 22.77
CA VAL A 376 -0.66 7.71 22.01
C VAL A 376 -1.19 8.37 20.76
N LEU A 377 -0.57 9.50 20.42
CA LEU A 377 -0.66 10.13 19.12
C LEU A 377 0.48 9.58 18.27
N ILE A 378 0.15 9.02 17.11
CA ILE A 378 1.09 8.45 16.17
C ILE A 378 1.23 9.38 14.98
N SER A 379 2.48 9.76 14.67
CA SER A 379 2.84 10.34 13.38
C SER A 379 3.51 9.26 12.53
N LEU A 380 2.82 8.82 11.48
CA LEU A 380 3.21 7.69 10.63
C LEU A 380 3.70 8.18 9.26
N GLU A 381 4.82 7.64 8.80
CA GLU A 381 5.25 7.65 7.40
C GLU A 381 5.12 6.22 6.84
N LEU A 382 4.34 6.05 5.78
CA LEU A 382 4.08 4.79 5.10
C LEU A 382 4.78 4.79 3.74
N VAL A 383 5.56 3.74 3.46
CA VAL A 383 6.33 3.60 2.22
C VAL A 383 5.75 2.46 1.38
N ALA A 384 5.29 2.81 0.19
CA ALA A 384 4.77 1.87 -0.79
C ALA A 384 5.61 1.95 -2.09
N ASN A 385 5.48 0.92 -2.92
CA ASN A 385 6.02 1.01 -4.28
C ASN A 385 5.30 2.07 -5.11
N THR A 386 5.97 2.59 -6.12
CA THR A 386 5.34 3.48 -7.11
C THR A 386 4.64 2.67 -8.19
N GLY A 387 3.51 3.21 -8.65
CA GLY A 387 2.75 2.70 -9.78
C GLY A 387 3.06 3.42 -11.09
N SER A 388 3.98 4.39 -11.12
CA SER A 388 4.29 5.21 -12.31
C SER A 388 5.70 4.96 -12.85
N ASN A 389 6.35 3.87 -12.45
CA ASN A 389 7.73 3.59 -12.82
C ASN A 389 7.84 2.80 -14.12
N LEU A 390 7.86 3.50 -15.26
CA LEU A 390 8.15 2.90 -16.57
C LEU A 390 9.62 3.08 -16.93
N ASN A 391 10.31 1.99 -17.25
CA ASN A 391 11.74 1.94 -17.61
C ASN A 391 12.67 2.61 -16.59
N ASN A 392 12.35 2.48 -15.29
CA ASN A 392 13.05 3.14 -14.18
C ASN A 392 13.03 4.69 -14.22
N SER A 393 12.10 5.29 -14.97
CA SER A 393 12.01 6.76 -15.11
C SER A 393 11.55 7.46 -13.84
N ASP A 394 10.74 6.80 -13.01
CA ASP A 394 10.24 7.31 -11.75
C ASP A 394 10.35 6.23 -10.67
N ASN A 395 11.57 5.95 -10.23
CA ASN A 395 11.82 4.90 -9.23
C ASN A 395 11.59 5.37 -7.78
N LYS A 396 10.96 6.53 -7.58
CA LYS A 396 10.70 7.09 -6.25
C LYS A 396 9.56 6.30 -5.59
N PRO A 397 9.71 5.81 -4.35
CA PRO A 397 8.60 5.17 -3.65
C PRO A 397 7.48 6.17 -3.37
N ARG A 398 6.24 5.67 -3.27
CA ARG A 398 5.11 6.47 -2.78
C ARG A 398 5.24 6.65 -1.28
N ILE A 399 5.19 7.90 -0.81
CA ILE A 399 5.32 8.24 0.62
C ILE A 399 4.05 8.93 1.09
N ASN A 400 3.27 8.20 1.89
CA ASN A 400 2.06 8.71 2.51
C ASN A 400 2.33 8.98 4.00
N THR A 401 1.85 10.09 4.53
CA THR A 401 1.87 10.34 5.98
C THR A 401 0.47 10.32 6.56
N TYR A 402 0.37 9.83 7.79
CA TYR A 402 -0.88 9.73 8.54
C TYR A 402 -0.66 10.16 9.98
N GLN A 403 -1.67 10.76 10.59
CA GLN A 403 -1.67 11.08 12.01
C GLN A 403 -2.96 10.60 12.65
N TYR A 404 -2.87 9.90 13.78
CA TYR A 404 -4.03 9.41 14.52
C TYR A 404 -3.69 9.15 15.99
N THR A 405 -4.71 9.16 16.85
CA THR A 405 -4.61 8.63 18.22
C THR A 405 -5.17 7.22 18.29
N LEU A 406 -4.59 6.41 19.17
CA LEU A 406 -5.13 5.11 19.55
C LEU A 406 -4.71 4.75 20.97
N VAL A 407 -5.35 3.72 21.52
CA VAL A 407 -5.07 3.17 22.84
C VAL A 407 -4.53 1.75 22.67
N TYR A 408 -3.55 1.38 23.48
CA TYR A 408 -3.10 -0.01 23.59
C TYR A 408 -3.78 -0.72 24.77
N ASP A 409 -4.07 -2.01 24.63
CA ASP A 409 -4.58 -2.87 25.69
C ASP A 409 -3.49 -3.19 26.74
N MET A 410 -3.84 -3.98 27.76
CA MET A 410 -2.89 -4.37 28.82
C MET A 410 -1.82 -5.37 28.35
N ASN A 411 -1.99 -5.97 27.17
CA ASN A 411 -1.06 -6.92 26.55
C ASN A 411 -0.20 -6.25 25.47
N GLY A 412 -0.28 -4.92 25.35
CA GLY A 412 0.47 -4.14 24.38
C GLY A 412 0.03 -4.33 22.93
N ASN A 413 -1.19 -4.83 22.70
CA ASN A 413 -1.85 -4.82 21.40
C ASN A 413 -2.65 -3.52 21.23
N VAL A 414 -2.92 -3.13 20.00
CA VAL A 414 -3.86 -2.04 19.73
C VAL A 414 -5.26 -2.40 20.24
N ASP A 415 -5.88 -1.53 21.02
CA ASP A 415 -7.28 -1.66 21.46
C ASP A 415 -8.21 -1.36 20.28
N LEU A 416 -9.03 -2.35 19.92
CA LEU A 416 -9.96 -2.29 18.79
C LEU A 416 -11.37 -1.82 19.19
N THR A 417 -11.56 -1.40 20.44
CA THR A 417 -12.84 -0.89 20.93
C THR A 417 -13.22 0.39 20.18
N PRO A 418 -14.43 0.50 19.59
CA PRO A 418 -14.84 1.72 18.89
C PRO A 418 -14.79 2.97 19.79
N GLY A 419 -14.35 4.10 19.23
CA GLY A 419 -14.32 5.39 19.92
C GLY A 419 -13.08 5.64 20.80
N THR A 420 -12.08 4.76 20.77
CA THR A 420 -10.78 4.96 21.46
C THR A 420 -9.71 5.60 20.57
N SER A 421 -10.06 5.96 19.33
CA SER A 421 -9.18 6.50 18.31
C SER A 421 -9.76 7.74 17.65
N ASP A 422 -8.89 8.52 17.03
CA ASP A 422 -9.19 9.74 16.27
C ASP A 422 -8.18 9.79 15.13
N TRP A 423 -8.63 9.67 13.88
CA TRP A 423 -7.79 9.85 12.70
C TRP A 423 -7.75 11.33 12.34
N ILE A 424 -6.59 11.94 12.50
CA ILE A 424 -6.44 13.39 12.56
C ILE A 424 -6.10 14.00 11.20
N ALA A 425 -5.19 13.36 10.45
CA ALA A 425 -4.67 13.93 9.22
C ALA A 425 -4.07 12.89 8.25
N VAL A 426 -4.01 13.27 6.98
CA VAL A 426 -3.21 12.66 5.92
C VAL A 426 -2.25 13.69 5.31
N GLY A 427 -1.15 13.23 4.72
CA GLY A 427 -0.21 14.08 4.01
C GLY A 427 0.81 13.30 3.17
N GLY A 428 1.90 13.98 2.79
CA GLY A 428 2.83 13.44 1.79
C GLY A 428 2.12 13.34 0.44
N GLU A 429 2.03 12.13 -0.11
CA GLU A 429 1.29 11.81 -1.33
C GLU A 429 -0.11 11.22 -1.06
N ALA A 430 -0.52 11.11 0.21
CA ALA A 430 -1.90 10.76 0.55
C ALA A 430 -2.80 11.99 0.46
N MET A 431 -3.91 11.85 -0.29
CA MET A 431 -5.01 12.82 -0.32
C MET A 431 -6.17 12.38 0.59
N PHE A 432 -6.25 11.08 0.91
CA PHE A 432 -7.33 10.43 1.65
C PHE A 432 -6.79 9.32 2.54
N CYS A 433 -7.61 8.81 3.45
CA CYS A 433 -7.36 7.51 4.07
C CYS A 433 -7.32 6.40 3.00
N PRO A 434 -6.48 5.36 3.16
CA PRO A 434 -6.47 4.24 2.23
C PRO A 434 -7.84 3.56 2.23
N LEU A 435 -8.33 3.05 1.11
CA LEU A 435 -9.59 2.27 1.08
C LEU A 435 -9.45 0.97 1.89
N ASN A 436 -8.28 0.33 1.79
CA ASN A 436 -7.99 -0.92 2.46
C ASN A 436 -6.49 -1.14 2.66
N VAL A 437 -6.15 -2.03 3.60
CA VAL A 437 -4.85 -2.64 3.77
C VAL A 437 -5.06 -4.13 4.08
N MET A 438 -4.43 -4.99 3.29
CA MET A 438 -4.78 -6.41 3.20
C MET A 438 -3.53 -7.30 3.18
N GLU A 439 -3.59 -8.41 3.91
CA GLU A 439 -2.65 -9.51 3.78
C GLU A 439 -2.97 -10.32 2.52
N VAL A 440 -1.99 -10.46 1.63
CA VAL A 440 -2.07 -11.42 0.52
C VAL A 440 -1.41 -12.72 0.96
N VAL A 441 -2.22 -13.76 1.17
CA VAL A 441 -1.74 -15.08 1.64
C VAL A 441 -1.17 -15.88 0.49
N MET A 442 -1.91 -15.95 -0.62
CA MET A 442 -1.49 -16.59 -1.86
C MET A 442 -2.31 -16.06 -3.03
N SER A 443 -1.84 -16.34 -4.24
CA SER A 443 -2.49 -15.95 -5.50
C SER A 443 -2.49 -17.12 -6.47
N ARG A 444 -3.54 -17.20 -7.30
CA ARG A 444 -3.57 -17.99 -8.53
C ARG A 444 -3.28 -17.07 -9.70
N TRP A 445 -2.28 -17.40 -10.52
CA TRP A 445 -1.86 -16.54 -11.63
C TRP A 445 -2.68 -16.84 -12.89
N GLN A 446 -3.86 -16.24 -12.94
CA GLN A 446 -4.80 -16.37 -14.05
C GLN A 446 -5.51 -15.03 -14.25
N GLY A 447 -5.09 -14.29 -15.29
CA GLY A 447 -5.67 -12.99 -15.63
C GLY A 447 -7.08 -13.10 -16.19
N HIS A 448 -7.62 -11.96 -16.64
CA HIS A 448 -8.85 -11.96 -17.42
C HIS A 448 -8.58 -12.42 -18.85
N ASN A 449 -7.40 -12.11 -19.39
CA ASN A 449 -6.96 -12.52 -20.70
C ASN A 449 -6.66 -14.03 -20.76
N PRO A 450 -7.49 -14.85 -21.43
CA PRO A 450 -7.36 -16.30 -21.41
C PRO A 450 -6.14 -16.81 -22.19
N PHE A 451 -5.51 -15.95 -22.99
CA PHE A 451 -4.33 -16.30 -23.78
C PHE A 451 -3.04 -16.13 -22.99
N VAL A 452 -3.03 -15.27 -21.97
CA VAL A 452 -1.90 -15.11 -21.06
C VAL A 452 -2.01 -16.16 -19.96
N ASN A 453 -1.06 -17.10 -19.94
CA ASN A 453 -0.99 -18.14 -18.91
C ASN A 453 0.34 -18.12 -18.15
N GLU A 454 0.27 -18.59 -16.89
CA GLU A 454 1.40 -18.62 -15.96
C GLU A 454 2.61 -19.39 -16.50
N ALA A 455 2.39 -20.54 -17.15
CA ALA A 455 3.49 -21.39 -17.64
C ALA A 455 4.34 -20.65 -18.68
N ASN A 456 3.71 -19.93 -19.61
CA ASN A 456 4.38 -19.11 -20.59
C ASN A 456 5.12 -17.93 -19.94
N VAL A 457 4.50 -17.21 -18.98
CA VAL A 457 5.17 -16.08 -18.30
C VAL A 457 6.37 -16.56 -17.48
N ARG A 458 6.25 -17.68 -16.76
CA ARG A 458 7.39 -18.30 -16.04
C ARG A 458 8.52 -18.71 -16.99
N ALA A 459 8.20 -19.20 -18.19
CA ALA A 459 9.21 -19.53 -19.18
C ALA A 459 10.04 -18.31 -19.63
N LEU A 460 9.48 -17.10 -19.52
CA LEU A 460 10.15 -15.85 -19.86
C LEU A 460 10.91 -15.22 -18.68
N ASP A 461 10.66 -15.67 -17.45
CA ASP A 461 11.16 -15.04 -16.23
C ASP A 461 12.20 -15.90 -15.49
N LEU A 462 13.48 -15.53 -15.61
CA LEU A 462 14.57 -16.22 -14.94
C LEU A 462 14.47 -16.13 -13.41
N ALA A 463 13.88 -15.08 -12.85
CA ALA A 463 13.77 -14.95 -11.39
C ALA A 463 12.67 -15.83 -10.79
N ASN A 464 11.65 -16.17 -11.58
CA ASN A 464 10.43 -16.82 -11.10
C ASN A 464 10.10 -18.13 -11.84
N GLY A 465 11.11 -18.89 -12.29
CA GLY A 465 10.93 -20.27 -12.77
C GLY A 465 11.49 -20.58 -14.16
N GLY A 466 12.02 -19.59 -14.88
CA GLY A 466 12.59 -19.75 -16.22
C GLY A 466 14.03 -20.31 -16.24
N LEU A 467 14.71 -20.37 -15.08
CA LEU A 467 16.04 -20.97 -14.95
C LEU A 467 15.99 -22.47 -15.28
N GLY A 468 16.34 -22.81 -16.51
CA GLY A 468 16.33 -24.18 -17.03
C GLY A 468 15.54 -24.34 -18.33
N ASN A 469 14.74 -23.34 -18.72
CA ASN A 469 14.09 -23.35 -20.03
C ASN A 469 15.05 -22.82 -21.11
N GLY A 470 15.70 -23.73 -21.84
CA GLY A 470 16.61 -23.38 -22.92
C GLY A 470 15.96 -22.68 -24.12
N ARG A 471 14.61 -22.65 -24.21
CA ARG A 471 13.87 -22.05 -25.34
C ARG A 471 14.23 -20.59 -25.58
N PHE A 472 14.48 -19.82 -24.53
CA PHE A 472 14.73 -18.38 -24.59
C PHE A 472 16.14 -17.98 -24.11
N ALA A 473 17.12 -18.90 -24.22
CA ALA A 473 18.51 -18.61 -23.89
C ALA A 473 19.27 -17.87 -25.01
N GLY A 474 18.75 -17.88 -26.24
CA GLY A 474 19.40 -17.32 -27.43
C GLY A 474 19.15 -15.84 -27.66
N ALA A 475 19.37 -15.39 -28.90
CA ALA A 475 19.03 -14.04 -29.35
C ALA A 475 17.50 -13.87 -29.50
N PRO A 476 16.96 -12.68 -29.22
CA PRO A 476 15.53 -12.43 -29.42
C PRO A 476 15.15 -12.51 -30.90
N PRO A 477 13.91 -12.93 -31.21
CA PRO A 477 13.40 -12.89 -32.58
C PRO A 477 13.25 -11.43 -33.06
N GLN A 478 13.17 -11.26 -34.37
CA GLN A 478 12.75 -9.98 -34.97
C GLN A 478 11.25 -9.83 -34.82
N PHE A 479 10.81 -8.94 -33.94
CA PHE A 479 9.39 -8.65 -33.74
C PHE A 479 8.82 -7.84 -34.89
N ARG A 480 7.62 -8.21 -35.32
CA ARG A 480 6.84 -7.54 -36.34
C ARG A 480 5.85 -6.57 -35.70
N PRO A 481 5.56 -5.43 -36.35
CA PRO A 481 4.49 -4.54 -35.90
C PRO A 481 3.12 -5.22 -36.05
N VAL A 482 2.12 -4.69 -35.37
CA VAL A 482 0.74 -5.20 -35.33
C VAL A 482 0.20 -5.48 -36.71
N GLY A 483 0.23 -4.48 -37.60
CA GLY A 483 -0.31 -4.64 -38.96
C GLY A 483 0.34 -5.78 -39.75
N ALA A 484 1.62 -6.09 -39.48
CA ALA A 484 2.34 -7.18 -40.14
C ALA A 484 2.19 -8.53 -39.43
N TYR A 485 1.97 -8.53 -38.12
CA TYR A 485 1.75 -9.75 -37.33
C TYR A 485 0.30 -10.21 -37.48
N GLU A 486 -0.66 -9.32 -37.20
CA GLU A 486 -2.09 -9.60 -37.16
C GLU A 486 -2.76 -9.62 -38.54
N GLY A 487 -2.19 -8.97 -39.56
CA GLY A 487 -2.76 -8.95 -40.91
C GLY A 487 -2.90 -10.33 -41.58
N GLY A 488 -2.27 -11.37 -41.03
CA GLY A 488 -2.46 -12.78 -41.44
C GLY A 488 -3.55 -13.54 -40.67
N PHE A 489 -4.06 -12.98 -39.58
CA PHE A 489 -5.11 -13.56 -38.75
C PHE A 489 -6.45 -12.93 -39.13
N GLY A 490 -7.43 -13.73 -39.55
CA GLY A 490 -8.76 -13.21 -39.82
C GLY A 490 -9.36 -12.53 -38.57
N PRO A 491 -10.25 -11.53 -38.72
CA PRO A 491 -10.81 -10.80 -37.59
C PRO A 491 -11.48 -11.77 -36.60
N LEU A 492 -11.00 -11.80 -35.35
CA LEU A 492 -11.53 -12.64 -34.27
C LEU A 492 -13.04 -12.43 -34.03
N PHE A 493 -13.56 -11.25 -34.41
CA PHE A 493 -14.90 -10.80 -34.07
C PHE A 493 -15.95 -10.88 -35.19
N ALA A 494 -15.61 -11.40 -36.38
CA ALA A 494 -16.63 -11.70 -37.40
C ALA A 494 -17.57 -12.87 -37.01
N ARG A 495 -17.41 -13.46 -35.82
CA ARG A 495 -18.22 -14.57 -35.30
C ARG A 495 -19.13 -14.18 -34.12
N ARG A 496 -19.54 -12.92 -34.00
CA ARG A 496 -20.57 -12.48 -33.03
C ARG A 496 -21.99 -12.78 -33.55
N GLY A 497 -22.24 -14.05 -33.85
CA GLY A 497 -23.57 -14.60 -34.14
C GLY A 497 -23.86 -15.73 -33.17
N GLY A 498 -24.40 -15.41 -31.99
CA GLY A 498 -25.01 -16.40 -31.10
C GLY A 498 -24.13 -16.97 -29.99
N PHE A 499 -23.73 -16.14 -29.02
CA PHE A 499 -23.55 -16.59 -27.62
C PHE A 499 -24.01 -15.45 -26.70
N GLY A 500 -25.32 -15.27 -26.62
CA GLY A 500 -25.95 -14.50 -25.55
C GLY A 500 -25.98 -15.37 -24.31
N GLY A 501 -25.12 -15.07 -23.34
CA GLY A 501 -25.13 -15.74 -22.04
C GLY A 501 -23.91 -15.48 -21.19
N LEU A 502 -24.09 -14.61 -20.19
CA LEU A 502 -23.49 -14.77 -18.86
C LEU A 502 -22.07 -14.25 -18.57
N PHE A 503 -21.68 -13.05 -19.02
CA PHE A 503 -20.64 -12.27 -18.32
C PHE A 503 -20.99 -10.78 -18.35
N GLY A 504 -21.78 -10.35 -17.38
CA GLY A 504 -21.98 -8.93 -17.09
C GLY A 504 -20.80 -8.43 -16.27
N PHE A 505 -19.88 -7.70 -16.91
CA PHE A 505 -18.93 -6.85 -16.21
C PHE A 505 -19.71 -5.64 -15.66
N GLY A 506 -20.21 -5.78 -14.44
CA GLY A 506 -20.69 -4.64 -13.68
C GLY A 506 -19.47 -3.90 -13.12
N ASN A 507 -19.21 -2.69 -13.60
CA ASN A 507 -18.44 -1.71 -12.86
C ASN A 507 -19.23 -1.39 -11.57
N GLY A 508 -19.02 -2.21 -10.55
CA GLY A 508 -19.63 -2.08 -9.23
C GLY A 508 -18.92 -0.99 -8.42
N ALA A 509 -19.03 0.26 -8.83
CA ALA A 509 -19.02 1.36 -7.89
C ALA A 509 -20.36 1.29 -7.13
N GLY A 510 -20.41 0.44 -6.10
CA GLY A 510 -21.62 0.17 -5.33
C GLY A 510 -22.05 1.37 -4.49
N GLU A 511 -23.04 2.09 -4.98
CA GLU A 511 -24.01 2.83 -4.15
C GLU A 511 -24.70 1.81 -3.22
N MET A 512 -24.26 1.73 -1.97
CA MET A 512 -25.00 1.07 -0.88
C MET A 512 -25.67 2.15 -0.04
N ALA A 513 -26.83 2.62 -0.51
CA ALA A 513 -27.72 3.47 0.26
C ALA A 513 -29.06 2.76 0.51
N GLY A 514 -29.44 2.66 1.78
CA GLY A 514 -30.83 2.57 2.22
C GLY A 514 -31.36 1.18 2.59
N GLY A 515 -31.41 0.91 3.90
CA GLY A 515 -32.36 -0.06 4.48
C GLY A 515 -33.82 0.38 4.29
N PRO A 516 -34.82 -0.41 4.75
CA PRO A 516 -35.21 -0.26 6.15
C PRO A 516 -35.75 -1.52 6.88
N SER A 517 -35.86 -1.38 8.21
CA SER A 517 -36.71 -2.13 9.18
C SER A 517 -36.35 -3.60 9.49
N GLY A 518 -36.45 -4.10 10.73
CA GLY A 518 -36.91 -3.56 12.00
C GLY A 518 -36.81 -4.63 13.12
N LEU A 519 -36.98 -4.13 14.36
CA LEU A 519 -36.87 -4.79 15.69
C LEU A 519 -35.46 -4.98 16.27
#